data_AF-A0A923S6U0-F1
#
_entry.id   AF-A0A923S6U0-F1
#
_cell.length_a   1.000
_cell.length_b   1.000
_cell.length_c   1.000
_cell.angle_alpha   90.00
_cell.angle_beta   90.00
_cell.angle_gamma   90.00
#
_symmetry.space_group_name_H-M   'P 1'
#
loop_
_entity.id
_entity.type
_entity.pdbx_description
1 polymer ?
#
loop_
_entity_poly.entity_id
_entity_poly.type
_entity_poly.pdbx_seq_one_letter_code
_entity_poly.pdbx_strand_id
1 'polypeptide(L)'
;MSAANFCTMRDFPLFAKDYYEDAKRCPECGAILSADDTECEFCECNELEDYQYYDECAAYDERQEIEDKLLDFNRGLLFHEVKLQSGYYSGVQFYVEINHDLTEDQDYSNDDCHYYFDCCRSVAYRKYASEVRKINRKLAEFAKAYGFQEYVCTARFSNGEAWYQLASNPRARLKSVVA
;
A
#
# COMPACT_ATOMS: atom_id res chain seq x y z
N MET A 1 -15.57 0.56 -10.85
CA MET A 1 -14.15 0.71 -10.48
C MET A 1 -13.47 -0.64 -10.65
N SER A 2 -12.55 -0.76 -11.60
CA SER A 2 -11.62 -1.88 -11.69
C SER A 2 -10.80 -1.92 -10.39
N ALA A 3 -10.77 -3.06 -9.72
CA ALA A 3 -10.01 -3.20 -8.49
C ALA A 3 -8.53 -3.01 -8.81
N ALA A 4 -7.86 -2.07 -8.14
CA ALA A 4 -6.41 -1.97 -8.22
C ALA A 4 -5.83 -3.34 -7.84
N ASN A 5 -5.10 -3.96 -8.78
CA ASN A 5 -4.41 -5.22 -8.52
C ASN A 5 -3.19 -4.90 -7.65
N PHE A 6 -3.42 -4.86 -6.34
CA PHE A 6 -2.41 -4.76 -5.31
C PHE A 6 -1.69 -6.11 -5.10
N CYS A 7 -0.50 -6.07 -4.54
CA CYS A 7 0.28 -7.27 -4.23
C CYS A 7 -0.03 -7.72 -2.80
N THR A 8 -0.69 -8.87 -2.65
CA THR A 8 -0.87 -9.48 -1.33
C THR A 8 0.45 -10.08 -0.81
N MET A 9 0.77 -9.82 0.44
CA MET A 9 1.94 -10.37 1.13
C MET A 9 1.47 -11.32 2.24
N ARG A 10 2.20 -12.41 2.46
CA ARG A 10 1.79 -13.47 3.41
C ARG A 10 1.78 -13.00 4.86
N ASP A 11 2.84 -12.31 5.28
CA ASP A 11 3.07 -11.92 6.68
C ASP A 11 2.85 -10.42 6.96
N PHE A 12 2.48 -9.66 5.92
CA PHE A 12 2.36 -8.21 5.98
C PHE A 12 0.95 -7.75 5.55
N PRO A 13 0.31 -6.85 6.31
CA PRO A 13 -0.97 -6.28 5.94
C PRO A 13 -0.86 -5.45 4.67
N LEU A 14 -1.91 -5.49 3.84
CA LEU A 14 -2.01 -4.66 2.65
C LEU A 14 -2.56 -3.28 3.04
N PHE A 15 -1.70 -2.28 2.99
CA PHE A 15 -2.08 -0.88 3.15
C PHE A 15 -1.97 -0.16 1.81
N ALA A 16 -3.05 0.46 1.38
CA ALA A 16 -3.08 1.23 0.13
C ALA A 16 -3.82 2.57 0.32
N LYS A 17 -3.42 3.55 -0.49
CA LYS A 17 -4.03 4.88 -0.57
C LYS A 17 -4.24 5.23 -2.05
N ASP A 18 -5.34 5.90 -2.36
CA ASP A 18 -5.55 6.51 -3.67
C ASP A 18 -5.46 8.03 -3.55
N TYR A 19 -5.08 8.68 -4.65
CA TYR A 19 -4.88 10.13 -4.74
C TYR A 19 -5.87 10.77 -5.74
N TYR A 20 -6.97 10.08 -6.05
CA TYR A 20 -8.09 10.69 -6.74
C TYR A 20 -8.90 11.55 -5.79
N GLU A 21 -9.13 12.79 -6.21
CA GLU A 21 -10.00 13.73 -5.51
C GLU A 21 -11.27 13.95 -6.31
N ASP A 22 -12.40 14.02 -5.60
CA ASP A 22 -13.67 14.42 -6.17
C ASP A 22 -13.63 15.91 -6.48
N ALA A 23 -14.12 16.26 -7.67
CA ALA A 23 -14.12 17.60 -8.20
C ALA A 23 -15.36 17.82 -9.06
N LYS A 24 -15.54 19.05 -9.50
CA LYS A 24 -16.50 19.37 -10.54
C LYS A 24 -15.79 19.91 -11.76
N ARG A 25 -16.38 19.71 -12.92
CA ARG A 25 -15.88 20.25 -14.18
C ARG A 25 -16.96 21.04 -14.87
N CYS A 26 -16.63 22.26 -15.26
CA CYS A 26 -17.53 23.06 -16.08
C CYS A 26 -17.49 22.56 -17.54
N PRO A 27 -18.63 22.18 -18.15
CA PRO A 27 -18.67 21.69 -19.52
C PRO A 27 -18.39 22.80 -20.55
N GLU A 28 -18.66 24.06 -20.23
CA GLU A 28 -18.48 25.18 -21.17
C GLU A 28 -17.03 25.66 -21.28
N CYS A 29 -16.36 25.87 -20.14
CA CYS A 29 -15.00 26.40 -20.12
C CYS A 29 -13.93 25.37 -19.74
N GLY A 30 -14.32 24.19 -19.28
CA GLY A 30 -13.42 23.10 -18.88
C GLY A 30 -12.72 23.30 -17.54
N ALA A 31 -13.08 24.34 -16.77
CA ALA A 31 -12.50 24.60 -15.45
C ALA A 31 -12.78 23.45 -14.47
N ILE A 32 -11.76 23.06 -13.70
CA ILE A 32 -11.88 22.12 -12.59
C ILE A 32 -12.13 22.94 -11.32
N LEU A 33 -13.17 22.56 -10.60
CA LEU A 33 -13.75 23.24 -9.45
C LEU A 33 -13.81 22.28 -8.27
N SER A 34 -14.02 22.81 -7.07
CA SER A 34 -14.23 21.99 -5.89
C SER A 34 -15.48 21.12 -6.05
N ALA A 35 -15.50 19.94 -5.43
CA ALA A 35 -16.69 19.07 -5.42
C ALA A 35 -17.93 19.78 -4.84
N ASP A 36 -17.73 20.74 -3.95
CA ASP A 36 -18.82 21.48 -3.30
C ASP A 36 -19.38 22.63 -4.15
N ASP A 37 -18.69 23.03 -5.22
CA ASP A 37 -19.08 24.20 -6.02
C ASP A 37 -20.39 23.92 -6.78
N THR A 38 -21.28 24.90 -6.81
CA THR A 38 -22.56 24.78 -7.55
C THR A 38 -22.58 25.60 -8.84
N GLU A 39 -21.60 26.48 -9.01
CA GLU A 39 -21.48 27.39 -10.15
C GLU A 39 -20.02 27.55 -10.55
N CYS A 40 -19.77 27.76 -11.84
CA CYS A 40 -18.43 28.01 -12.34
C CYS A 40 -18.01 29.46 -12.09
N GLU A 41 -16.94 29.67 -11.32
CA GLU A 41 -16.41 31.02 -11.02
C GLU A 41 -15.95 31.80 -12.28
N PHE A 42 -15.70 31.12 -13.40
CA PHE A 42 -15.17 31.73 -14.62
C PHE A 42 -16.24 32.12 -15.64
N CYS A 43 -17.34 31.38 -15.71
CA CYS A 43 -18.38 31.59 -16.72
C CYS A 43 -19.81 31.57 -16.16
N GLU A 44 -19.98 31.51 -14.83
CA GLU A 44 -21.27 31.52 -14.14
C GLU A 44 -22.22 30.37 -14.58
N CYS A 45 -21.65 29.30 -15.13
CA CYS A 45 -22.39 28.11 -15.51
C CYS A 45 -22.80 27.31 -14.26
N ASN A 46 -24.09 27.02 -14.13
CA ASN A 46 -24.66 26.28 -13.00
C ASN A 46 -24.78 24.77 -13.25
N GLU A 47 -24.52 24.33 -14.49
CA GLU A 47 -24.55 22.91 -14.86
C GLU A 47 -23.12 22.36 -14.82
N LEU A 48 -22.69 21.92 -13.64
CA LEU A 48 -21.39 21.31 -13.41
C LEU A 48 -21.46 19.78 -13.49
N GLU A 49 -20.44 19.18 -14.09
CA GLU A 49 -20.30 17.72 -14.19
C GLU A 49 -19.45 17.18 -13.03
N ASP A 50 -19.84 16.05 -12.46
CA ASP A 50 -19.00 15.32 -11.51
C ASP A 50 -17.71 14.87 -12.22
N TYR A 51 -16.57 15.14 -11.60
CA TYR A 51 -15.26 14.83 -12.15
C TYR A 51 -14.36 14.27 -11.05
N GLN A 52 -13.37 13.48 -11.44
CA GLN A 52 -12.30 13.05 -10.55
C GLN A 52 -10.98 13.34 -11.23
N TYR A 53 -10.05 13.95 -10.51
CA TYR A 53 -8.68 14.13 -10.99
C TYR A 53 -7.70 13.48 -10.02
N TYR A 54 -6.55 13.11 -10.56
CA TYR A 54 -5.45 12.58 -9.76
C TYR A 54 -4.58 13.75 -9.29
N ASP A 55 -4.46 13.94 -7.98
CA ASP A 55 -3.59 14.98 -7.42
C ASP A 55 -2.12 14.52 -7.51
N GLU A 56 -1.49 14.84 -8.64
CA GLU A 56 -0.08 14.53 -8.90
C GLU A 56 0.86 15.19 -7.90
N CYS A 57 0.54 16.40 -7.44
CA CYS A 57 1.37 17.17 -6.52
C CYS A 57 1.36 16.55 -5.13
N ALA A 58 0.17 16.30 -4.56
CA ALA A 58 0.07 15.65 -3.25
C ALA A 58 0.65 14.24 -3.28
N ALA A 59 0.43 13.49 -4.37
CA ALA A 59 1.00 12.17 -4.53
C ALA A 59 2.53 12.19 -4.58
N TYR A 60 3.15 13.18 -5.24
CA TYR A 60 4.60 13.29 -5.34
C TYR A 60 5.25 13.70 -4.01
N ASP A 61 4.73 14.75 -3.36
CA ASP A 61 5.29 15.30 -2.13
C ASP A 61 5.21 14.29 -0.98
N GLU A 62 4.03 13.68 -0.77
CA GLU A 62 3.87 12.65 0.26
C GLU A 62 4.74 11.42 -0.02
N ARG A 63 4.82 10.99 -1.29
CA ARG A 63 5.61 9.83 -1.67
C ARG A 63 7.09 10.05 -1.33
N GLN A 64 7.64 11.20 -1.68
CA GLN A 64 9.03 11.53 -1.39
C GLN A 64 9.30 11.50 0.12
N GLU A 65 8.42 12.08 0.92
CA GLU A 65 8.56 12.09 2.38
C GLU A 65 8.51 10.67 2.98
N ILE A 66 7.61 9.82 2.49
CA ILE A 66 7.49 8.44 2.94
C ILE A 66 8.72 7.64 2.51
N GLU A 67 9.19 7.77 1.27
CA GLU A 67 10.37 7.07 0.75
C GLU A 67 11.63 7.39 1.57
N ASP A 68 11.85 8.65 1.94
CA ASP A 68 12.99 9.05 2.78
C ASP A 68 12.93 8.40 4.17
N LYS A 69 11.73 8.35 4.79
CA LYS A 69 11.54 7.71 6.09
C LYS A 69 11.66 6.19 6.03
N LEU A 70 11.22 5.57 4.94
CA LEU A 70 11.40 4.13 4.71
C LEU A 70 12.87 3.78 4.48
N LEU A 71 13.63 4.64 3.79
CA LEU A 71 15.04 4.43 3.55
C LEU A 71 15.84 4.37 4.86
N ASP A 72 15.55 5.26 5.81
CA ASP A 72 16.16 5.19 7.15
C ASP A 72 15.73 3.94 7.92
N PHE A 73 14.46 3.57 7.85
CA PHE A 73 13.95 2.36 8.49
C PHE A 73 14.59 1.07 7.94
N ASN A 74 14.76 0.98 6.63
CA ASN A 74 15.34 -0.17 5.92
C ASN A 74 16.81 -0.40 6.27
N ARG A 75 17.57 0.65 6.62
CA ARG A 75 18.96 0.50 7.11
C ARG A 75 19.05 -0.36 8.38
N GLY A 76 17.96 -0.45 9.14
CA GLY A 76 17.87 -1.26 10.35
C GLY A 76 17.17 -2.61 10.17
N LEU A 77 16.96 -3.06 8.93
CA LEU A 77 16.41 -4.37 8.58
C LEU A 77 17.49 -5.25 7.95
N LEU A 78 17.39 -6.56 8.17
CA LEU A 78 18.34 -7.54 7.67
C LEU A 78 17.72 -8.50 6.64
N PHE A 79 16.44 -8.83 6.77
CA PHE A 79 15.79 -9.86 5.97
C PHE A 79 14.79 -9.29 4.97
N HIS A 80 14.27 -8.08 5.23
CA HIS A 80 13.23 -7.45 4.45
C HIS A 80 13.61 -6.04 4.03
N GLU A 81 13.00 -5.55 2.96
CA GLU A 81 13.06 -4.16 2.53
C GLU A 81 11.64 -3.64 2.28
N VAL A 82 11.28 -2.50 2.88
CA VAL A 82 9.96 -1.89 2.73
C VAL A 82 10.02 -0.79 1.68
N LYS A 83 9.14 -0.83 0.69
CA LYS A 83 9.06 0.12 -0.44
C LYS A 83 7.62 0.59 -0.64
N LEU A 84 7.46 1.72 -1.32
CA LEU A 84 6.18 2.10 -1.91
C LEU A 84 6.11 1.55 -3.34
N GLN A 85 4.99 0.93 -3.67
CA GLN A 85 4.74 0.40 -5.00
C GLN A 85 3.42 0.97 -5.53
N SER A 86 3.41 1.40 -6.79
CA SER A 86 2.19 1.82 -7.47
C SER A 86 1.33 0.59 -7.80
N GLY A 87 0.01 0.71 -7.61
CA GLY A 87 -0.96 -0.28 -8.08
C GLY A 87 -1.04 -0.29 -9.61
N TYR A 88 -1.62 -1.35 -10.18
CA TYR A 88 -1.73 -1.51 -11.64
C TYR A 88 -2.67 -0.50 -12.32
N TYR A 89 -3.69 -0.01 -11.59
CA TYR A 89 -4.69 0.92 -12.13
C TYR A 89 -4.70 2.27 -11.41
N SER A 90 -4.68 2.26 -10.07
CA SER A 90 -4.59 3.46 -9.25
C SER A 90 -4.00 3.14 -7.88
N GLY A 91 -3.61 4.20 -7.17
CA GLY A 91 -3.15 4.15 -5.80
C GLY A 91 -1.71 3.64 -5.59
N VAL A 92 -1.26 3.80 -4.36
CA VAL A 92 0.06 3.41 -3.88
C VAL A 92 -0.13 2.46 -2.70
N GLN A 93 0.65 1.39 -2.66
CA GLN A 93 0.69 0.42 -1.56
C GLN A 93 2.05 0.40 -0.89
N PHE A 94 2.08 0.06 0.40
CA PHE A 94 3.29 -0.43 1.03
C PHE A 94 3.56 -1.85 0.56
N TYR A 95 4.79 -2.11 0.11
CA TYR A 95 5.25 -3.43 -0.32
C TYR A 95 6.51 -3.81 0.45
N VAL A 96 6.57 -5.05 0.91
CA VAL A 96 7.70 -5.60 1.65
C VAL A 96 8.35 -6.66 0.78
N GLU A 97 9.55 -6.36 0.29
CA GLU A 97 10.38 -7.29 -0.45
C GLU A 97 11.16 -8.17 0.54
N ILE A 98 11.15 -9.48 0.30
CA ILE A 98 11.87 -10.45 1.12
C ILE A 98 13.24 -10.69 0.47
N ASN A 99 14.29 -10.16 1.08
CA ASN A 99 15.66 -10.34 0.59
C ASN A 99 16.21 -11.71 0.98
N HIS A 100 15.87 -12.17 2.19
CA HIS A 100 16.26 -13.47 2.72
C HIS A 100 15.04 -14.17 3.32
N ASP A 101 14.48 -15.12 2.57
CA ASP A 101 13.34 -15.89 3.03
C ASP A 101 13.80 -17.03 3.95
N LEU A 102 13.44 -16.94 5.22
CA LEU A 102 13.69 -17.96 6.24
C LEU A 102 12.43 -18.80 6.54
N THR A 103 11.31 -18.57 5.83
CA THR A 103 10.03 -19.24 6.05
C THR A 103 9.77 -20.42 5.11
N GLU A 104 10.36 -20.40 3.91
CA GLU A 104 10.22 -21.45 2.87
C GLU A 104 11.52 -22.24 2.64
N ASP A 105 11.46 -23.27 1.77
CA ASP A 105 12.42 -24.37 1.52
C ASP A 105 13.88 -23.98 1.17
N GLN A 106 14.27 -22.71 1.30
CA GLN A 106 15.68 -22.34 1.37
C GLN A 106 16.23 -22.77 2.72
N ASP A 107 16.75 -24.00 2.78
CA ASP A 107 17.45 -24.54 3.94
C ASP A 107 18.76 -23.77 4.17
N TYR A 108 18.66 -22.58 4.77
CA TYR A 108 19.81 -21.89 5.32
C TYR A 108 20.44 -22.79 6.38
N SER A 109 21.64 -23.28 6.07
CA SER A 109 22.43 -24.03 7.03
C SER A 109 22.88 -23.09 8.16
N ASN A 110 23.39 -23.68 9.25
CA ASN A 110 23.95 -22.87 10.31
C ASN A 110 25.16 -22.05 9.82
N ASP A 111 25.94 -22.59 8.88
CA ASP A 111 27.10 -21.92 8.30
C ASP A 111 26.67 -20.75 7.42
N ASP A 112 25.59 -20.90 6.64
CA ASP A 112 25.03 -19.79 5.86
C ASP A 112 24.56 -18.65 6.78
N CYS A 113 23.86 -18.97 7.87
CA CYS A 113 23.43 -17.95 8.83
C CYS A 113 24.63 -17.24 9.51
N HIS A 114 25.71 -17.95 9.79
CA HIS A 114 26.94 -17.33 10.29
C HIS A 114 27.58 -16.43 9.24
N TYR A 115 27.60 -16.85 7.98
CA TYR A 115 28.19 -16.08 6.89
C TYR A 115 27.40 -14.80 6.57
N TYR A 116 26.09 -14.90 6.40
CA TYR A 116 25.24 -13.78 5.97
C TYR A 116 24.78 -12.88 7.13
N PHE A 117 24.55 -13.45 8.32
CA PHE A 117 23.89 -12.75 9.43
C PHE A 117 24.69 -12.70 10.73
N ASP A 118 25.92 -13.23 10.72
CA ASP A 118 26.81 -13.32 11.88
C ASP A 118 26.11 -13.91 13.13
N CYS A 119 25.25 -14.91 12.93
CA CYS A 119 24.56 -15.59 14.02
C CYS A 119 24.15 -17.02 13.67
N CYS A 120 23.88 -17.82 14.70
CA CYS A 120 23.42 -19.19 14.48
C CYS A 120 21.98 -19.21 13.94
N ARG A 121 21.62 -20.31 13.26
CA ARG A 121 20.31 -20.50 12.61
C ARG A 121 19.14 -20.13 13.53
N SER A 122 19.07 -20.70 14.72
CA SER A 122 17.97 -20.44 15.68
C SER A 122 17.84 -18.96 16.12
N VAL A 123 18.93 -18.19 16.08
CA VAL A 123 18.90 -16.74 16.35
C VAL A 123 18.38 -16.00 15.13
N ALA A 124 18.81 -16.37 13.92
CA ALA A 124 18.34 -15.77 12.67
C ALA A 124 16.80 -15.88 12.53
N TYR A 125 16.23 -17.07 12.75
CA TYR A 125 14.77 -17.28 12.71
C TYR A 125 14.01 -16.43 13.73
N ARG A 126 14.57 -16.25 14.94
CA ARG A 126 13.97 -15.37 15.96
C ARG A 126 14.06 -13.90 15.58
N LYS A 127 15.19 -13.47 15.00
CA LYS A 127 15.37 -12.12 14.48
C LYS A 127 14.41 -11.84 13.34
N TYR A 128 14.25 -12.79 12.40
CA TYR A 128 13.29 -12.73 11.31
C TYR A 128 11.86 -12.50 11.82
N ALA A 129 11.37 -13.34 12.74
CA ALA A 129 10.03 -13.19 13.31
C ALA A 129 9.87 -11.86 14.09
N SER A 130 10.93 -11.38 14.73
CA SER A 130 10.93 -10.06 15.38
C SER A 130 10.87 -8.91 14.38
N GLU A 131 11.56 -9.06 13.25
CA GLU A 131 11.60 -8.08 12.17
C GLU A 131 10.24 -7.96 11.49
N VAL A 132 9.57 -9.07 11.19
CA VAL A 132 8.18 -9.09 10.69
C VAL A 132 7.25 -8.29 11.61
N ARG A 133 7.32 -8.52 12.94
CA ARG A 133 6.52 -7.74 13.91
C ARG A 133 6.90 -6.27 13.95
N LYS A 134 8.19 -5.94 13.79
CA LYS A 134 8.69 -4.55 13.75
C LYS A 134 8.13 -3.83 12.51
N ILE A 135 8.18 -4.47 11.36
CA ILE A 135 7.63 -3.97 10.09
C ILE A 135 6.12 -3.78 10.22
N ASN A 136 5.38 -4.78 10.70
CA ASN A 136 3.92 -4.66 10.85
C ASN A 136 3.50 -3.49 11.75
N ARG A 137 4.20 -3.26 12.86
CA ARG A 137 3.95 -2.08 13.70
C ARG A 137 4.25 -0.78 12.97
N LYS A 138 5.35 -0.73 12.22
CA LYS A 138 5.77 0.48 11.52
C LYS A 138 4.84 0.80 10.35
N LEU A 139 4.41 -0.21 9.59
CA LEU A 139 3.41 -0.08 8.53
C LEU A 139 2.08 0.46 9.08
N ALA A 140 1.60 -0.04 10.22
CA ALA A 140 0.39 0.47 10.85
C ALA A 140 0.53 1.93 11.32
N GLU A 141 1.71 2.31 11.82
CA GLU A 141 2.04 3.69 12.20
C GLU A 141 2.02 4.62 10.98
N PHE A 142 2.72 4.24 9.90
CA PHE A 142 2.73 4.98 8.63
C PHE A 142 1.34 5.08 8.03
N ALA A 143 0.60 3.97 8.01
CA ALA A 143 -0.74 3.96 7.44
C ALA A 143 -1.66 4.95 8.15
N LYS A 144 -1.60 5.03 9.47
CA LYS A 144 -2.35 6.03 10.25
C LYS A 144 -1.86 7.45 10.00
N ALA A 145 -0.55 7.67 9.88
CA ALA A 145 0.02 9.00 9.69
C ALA A 145 -0.31 9.61 8.32
N TYR A 146 -0.30 8.80 7.26
CA TYR A 146 -0.48 9.25 5.88
C TYR A 146 -1.88 8.94 5.30
N GLY A 147 -2.77 8.33 6.08
CA GLY A 147 -4.14 8.03 5.66
C GLY A 147 -4.28 6.80 4.75
N PHE A 148 -3.36 5.84 4.80
CA PHE A 148 -3.53 4.58 4.08
C PHE A 148 -4.59 3.73 4.77
N GLN A 149 -5.35 3.00 3.95
CA GLN A 149 -6.40 2.12 4.41
C GLN A 149 -5.94 0.66 4.31
N GLU A 150 -6.32 -0.15 5.30
CA GLU A 150 -6.04 -1.59 5.29
C GLU A 150 -7.06 -2.32 4.41
N TYR A 151 -6.57 -3.12 3.48
CA TYR A 151 -7.38 -3.92 2.57
C TYR A 151 -7.16 -5.42 2.80
N VAL A 152 -8.20 -6.20 2.54
CA VAL A 152 -8.14 -7.67 2.50
C VAL A 152 -8.63 -8.16 1.15
N CYS A 153 -7.93 -9.16 0.59
CA CYS A 153 -8.37 -9.83 -0.63
C CYS A 153 -9.61 -10.67 -0.32
N THR A 154 -10.71 -10.48 -1.04
CA THR A 154 -12.00 -11.14 -0.81
C THR A 154 -12.42 -12.09 -1.92
N ALA A 155 -11.81 -11.98 -3.10
CA ALA A 155 -11.96 -12.92 -4.19
C ALA A 155 -10.74 -12.80 -5.12
N ARG A 156 -10.30 -13.94 -5.65
CA ARG A 156 -9.34 -14.03 -6.77
C ARG A 156 -10.01 -14.68 -7.96
N PHE A 157 -9.86 -14.08 -9.12
CA PHE A 157 -10.40 -14.58 -10.37
C PHE A 157 -9.35 -15.37 -11.13
N SER A 158 -9.79 -16.27 -12.03
CA SER A 158 -8.91 -17.14 -12.81
C SER A 158 -7.99 -16.38 -13.79
N ASN A 159 -8.30 -15.13 -14.09
CA ASN A 159 -7.49 -14.23 -14.93
C ASN A 159 -6.40 -13.47 -14.13
N GLY A 160 -6.26 -13.72 -12.83
CA GLY A 160 -5.29 -13.04 -11.97
C GLY A 160 -5.80 -11.73 -11.35
N GLU A 161 -7.03 -11.30 -11.65
CA GLU A 161 -7.63 -10.14 -10.98
C GLU A 161 -8.03 -10.50 -9.55
N ALA A 162 -7.92 -9.52 -8.65
CA ALA A 162 -8.30 -9.67 -7.25
C ALA A 162 -9.25 -8.56 -6.82
N TRP A 163 -10.23 -8.92 -5.99
CA TRP A 163 -11.12 -7.96 -5.34
C TRP A 163 -10.69 -7.71 -3.92
N TYR A 164 -10.47 -6.44 -3.61
CA TYR A 164 -10.11 -5.97 -2.29
C TYR A 164 -11.28 -5.28 -1.63
N GLN A 165 -11.42 -5.48 -0.32
CA GLN A 165 -12.37 -4.74 0.52
C GLN A 165 -11.65 -4.22 1.76
N LEU A 166 -12.19 -3.16 2.35
CA LEU A 166 -11.64 -2.57 3.56
C LEU A 166 -11.67 -3.57 4.71
N ALA A 167 -10.53 -3.73 5.37
CA ALA A 167 -10.38 -4.61 6.52
C ALA A 167 -11.22 -4.15 7.73
N SER A 168 -11.65 -2.88 7.76
CA SER A 168 -12.59 -2.34 8.75
C SER A 168 -13.96 -3.02 8.69
N ASN A 169 -14.34 -3.62 7.55
CA ASN A 169 -15.57 -4.37 7.41
C ASN A 169 -15.40 -5.81 7.93
N PRO A 170 -16.10 -6.22 9.02
CA PRO A 170 -15.95 -7.57 9.57
C PRO A 170 -16.31 -8.67 8.56
N ARG A 171 -17.24 -8.41 7.64
CA ARG A 171 -17.62 -9.38 6.59
C ARG A 171 -16.51 -9.57 5.56
N ALA A 172 -15.73 -8.52 5.28
CA ALA A 172 -14.60 -8.62 4.37
C ALA A 172 -13.51 -9.54 4.94
N ARG A 173 -13.20 -9.41 6.24
CA ARG A 173 -12.24 -10.28 6.93
C ARG A 173 -12.67 -11.75 6.95
N LEU A 174 -13.97 -12.02 7.04
CA LEU A 174 -14.48 -13.40 6.96
C LEU A 174 -14.33 -13.98 5.55
N LYS A 175 -14.61 -13.18 4.52
CA LYS A 175 -14.46 -13.60 3.11
C LYS A 175 -13.00 -13.87 2.74
N SER A 176 -12.07 -13.07 3.26
CA SER A 176 -10.65 -13.19 2.93
C SER A 176 -10.00 -14.49 3.41
N VAL A 177 -10.59 -15.18 4.39
CA VAL A 177 -10.11 -16.50 4.84
C VAL A 177 -10.39 -17.59 3.81
N VAL A 178 -11.36 -17.37 2.92
CA VAL A 178 -11.84 -18.36 1.93
C VAL A 178 -11.44 -17.98 0.50
N ALA A 179 -10.80 -16.81 0.31
CA ALA A 179 -10.52 -16.18 -0.98
C ALA A 179 -9.24 -16.69 -1.66
#